data_AF-A0AAW9I520-F1
#
_entry.id   AF-A0AAW9I520-F1
#
_cell.length_a   1.000
_cell.length_b   1.000
_cell.length_c   1.000
_cell.angle_alpha   90.00
_cell.angle_beta   90.00
_cell.angle_gamma   90.00
#
_symmetry.space_group_name_H-M   'P 1'
#
loop_
_entity.id
_entity.type
_entity.pdbx_description
1 polymer ?
#
loop_
_entity_poly.entity_id
_entity_poly.type
_entity_poly.pdbx_seq_one_letter_code
_entity_poly.pdbx_strand_id
1 'polypeptide(L)' 'MDGQNIPKIIHYCWCGGKQKPSKIQKCINSWHKYLRDYEFMEWNESNFDVNCND' A
#
# COMPACT_ATOMS: atom_id res chain seq x y z
N MET A 1 -25.09 16.02 6.71
CA MET A 1 -24.53 14.82 7.36
C MET A 1 -23.38 14.36 6.48
N ASP A 2 -22.28 15.09 6.51
CA ASP A 2 -21.10 14.77 5.69
C ASP A 2 -20.20 13.86 6.50
N GLY A 3 -20.71 12.65 6.77
CA GLY A 3 -19.92 11.56 7.31
C GLY A 3 -18.86 11.22 6.28
N GLN A 4 -17.61 11.63 6.55
CA GLN A 4 -16.47 11.47 5.67
C GLN A 4 -16.39 10.03 5.15
N ASN A 5 -16.63 9.85 3.85
CA ASN A 5 -16.40 8.57 3.19
C ASN A 5 -14.93 8.19 3.36
N ILE A 6 -14.67 6.94 3.76
CA ILE A 6 -13.32 6.41 3.82
C ILE A 6 -12.73 6.48 2.41
N PRO A 7 -11.55 7.13 2.22
CA PRO A 7 -10.90 7.18 0.93
C PRO A 7 -10.65 5.77 0.39
N LYS A 8 -10.85 5.58 -0.92
CA LYS A 8 -10.57 4.32 -1.60
C LYS A 8 -9.07 4.18 -1.85
N ILE A 9 -8.30 4.05 -0.77
CA ILE A 9 -6.85 3.91 -0.80
C ILE A 9 -6.47 2.63 -0.09
N ILE A 10 -5.78 1.73 -0.79
CA ILE A 10 -5.15 0.56 -0.20
C ILE A 10 -3.73 0.95 0.22
N HIS A 11 -3.55 1.06 1.54
CA HIS A 11 -2.23 1.19 2.13
C HIS A 11 -1.63 -0.19 2.38
N TYR A 12 -0.39 -0.41 1.94
CA TYR A 12 0.38 -1.61 2.25
C TYR A 12 1.84 -1.25 2.50
N CYS A 13 2.52 -2.02 3.36
CA CYS A 13 3.92 -1.76 3.69
C CYS A 13 4.83 -2.79 3.03
N TRP A 14 5.98 -2.33 2.54
CA TRP A 14 7.05 -3.21 2.09
C TRP A 14 8.41 -2.65 2.51
N CYS A 15 8.83 -3.02 3.72
CA CYS A 15 10.11 -2.63 4.30
C CYS A 15 11.11 -3.80 4.26
N GLY A 16 12.40 -3.48 4.34
CA GLY A 16 13.53 -4.40 4.37
C GLY A 16 14.34 -4.46 3.08
N GLY A 17 14.07 -3.58 2.11
CA GLY A 17 14.83 -3.42 0.85
C GLY A 17 14.88 -4.64 -0.09
N LYS A 18 14.28 -5.77 0.27
CA LYS A 18 14.27 -6.98 -0.55
C LYS A 18 13.26 -6.86 -1.68
N GLN A 19 13.51 -7.55 -2.79
CA GLN A 19 12.51 -7.64 -3.86
C GLN A 19 11.27 -8.39 -3.39
N LYS A 20 10.09 -7.94 -3.84
CA LYS A 20 8.81 -8.60 -3.56
C LYS A 20 8.79 -9.98 -4.23
N PRO A 21 8.51 -11.07 -3.48
CA PRO A 21 8.37 -12.39 -4.08
C PRO A 21 7.25 -12.42 -5.13
N SER A 22 7.37 -13.32 -6.10
CA SER A 22 6.40 -13.44 -7.21
C SER A 22 4.95 -13.64 -6.74
N LYS A 23 4.74 -14.35 -5.62
CA LYS A 23 3.41 -14.52 -5.02
C LYS A 23 2.82 -13.20 -4.53
N ILE A 24 3.62 -12.34 -3.90
CA ILE A 24 3.19 -11.02 -3.41
C ILE A 24 2.88 -10.11 -4.60
N GLN A 25 3.74 -10.11 -5.62
CA GLN A 25 3.47 -9.34 -6.83
C GLN A 25 2.16 -9.78 -7.52
N LYS A 26 1.87 -11.08 -7.55
CA LYS A 26 0.58 -11.59 -8.05
C LYS A 26 -0.61 -11.08 -7.24
N CYS A 27 -0.48 -10.98 -5.91
CA CYS A 27 -1.52 -10.41 -5.05
C CYS A 27 -1.72 -8.92 -5.32
N ILE A 28 -0.66 -8.13 -5.38
CA ILE A 28 -0.75 -6.69 -5.68
C ILE A 28 -1.38 -6.46 -7.06
N ASN A 29 -0.96 -7.24 -8.06
CA ASN A 29 -1.52 -7.16 -9.41
C ASN A 29 -3.01 -7.53 -9.45
N SER A 30 -3.47 -8.45 -8.57
CA SER A 30 -4.90 -8.77 -8.50
C SER A 30 -5.71 -7.60 -7.93
N TRP A 31 -5.15 -6.86 -6.96
CA TRP A 31 -5.80 -5.66 -6.46
C TRP A 31 -5.97 -4.62 -7.57
N HIS A 32 -4.92 -4.31 -8.34
CA HIS A 32 -5.04 -3.40 -9.49
C HIS A 32 -6.06 -3.88 -10.54
N LYS A 33 -6.22 -5.21 -10.71
CA LYS A 33 -7.18 -5.78 -11.66
C LYS A 33 -8.64 -5.59 -11.22
N TYR A 34 -8.93 -5.85 -9.95
CA TYR A 34 -10.29 -5.93 -9.41
C TYR A 34 -10.75 -4.64 -8.72
N LEU A 35 -9.83 -3.83 -8.19
CA LEU A 35 -10.08 -2.61 -7.42
C LEU A 35 -9.58 -1.40 -8.21
N ARG A 36 -10.14 -1.21 -9.41
CA ARG A 36 -9.66 -0.21 -10.39
C ARG A 36 -9.92 1.23 -9.96
N ASP A 37 -10.87 1.42 -9.05
CA ASP A 37 -11.26 2.70 -8.46
C ASP A 37 -10.52 3.00 -7.16
N TYR A 38 -9.60 2.12 -6.73
CA TYR A 38 -8.75 2.34 -5.58
C TYR A 38 -7.38 2.88 -6.01
N GLU A 39 -6.85 3.79 -5.20
CA GLU A 39 -5.45 4.18 -5.23
C GLU A 39 -4.64 3.22 -4.35
N PHE A 40 -3.34 3.11 -4.64
CA PHE A 40 -2.44 2.19 -3.97
C PHE A 40 -1.26 2.98 -3.38
N MET A 41 -1.11 2.93 -2.07
CA MET A 41 -0.01 3.58 -1.35
C MET A 41 0.89 2.52 -0.74
N GLU A 42 2.09 2.38 -1.30
CA GLU A 42 3.15 1.55 -0.72
C GLU A 42 3.94 2.37 0.30
N TRP A 43 3.98 1.96 1.56
CA TRP A 43 4.86 2.53 2.57
C TRP A 43 6.17 1.73 2.65
N ASN A 44 7.29 2.42 2.58
CA ASN A 44 8.64 1.84 2.70
C ASN A 44 9.62 2.90 3.25
N GLU A 45 10.89 2.53 3.39
CA GLU A 45 11.92 3.38 4.00
C GLU A 45 12.26 4.63 3.18
N SER A 46 11.79 4.75 1.93
CA SER A 46 12.00 5.93 1.10
C SER A 46 10.91 7.00 1.27
N ASN A 47 9.74 6.65 1.81
CA ASN A 47 8.61 7.58 1.93
C ASN A 47 7.99 7.65 3.34
N PHE A 48 8.48 6.83 4.27
CA PHE A 48 8.10 6.88 5.67
C PHE A 48 9.33 6.74 6.56
N ASP A 49 9.43 7.63 7.55
CA ASP A 49 10.43 7.50 8.60
C ASP A 49 9.99 6.41 9.58
N VAL A 50 10.60 5.24 9.45
CA VAL A 50 10.33 4.06 10.29
C VAL A 50 10.76 4.26 11.75
N ASN A 51 11.60 5.26 12.03
CA ASN A 51 12.11 5.58 13.37
C ASN A 51 11.43 6.83 13.96
N CYS A 52 10.26 7.22 13.46
CA CYS A 52 9.57 8.45 13.89
C CYS A 52 9.14 8.48 15.37
N ASN A 53 9.30 7.37 16.10
CA ASN A 53 8.94 7.24 17.51
C ASN A 53 10.15 6.98 18.43
N ASP A 54 11.38 7.05 17.89
CA ASP A 54 12.61 6.89 18.66
C ASP A 54 13.04 8.18 19.38
#